data_AF-A0A523VQI1-F1
#
_entry.id   AF-A0A523VQI1-F1
#
_cell.length_a   1.000
_cell.length_b   1.000
_cell.length_c   1.000
_cell.angle_alpha   90.00
_cell.angle_beta   90.00
_cell.angle_gamma   90.00
#
_symmetry.space_group_name_H-M   'P 1'
#
loop_
_entity.id
_entity.type
_entity.pdbx_description
1 polymer ?
#
loop_
_entity_poly.entity_id
_entity_poly.type
_entity_poly.pdbx_seq_one_letter_code
_entity_poly.pdbx_strand_id
1 'polypeptide(L)' 'MAMSLLPTVENNQISIQKFIDWDKFENVFYNNLYLENYKIVVKMPLVPRKEPKNEIKIKKFNLEMYTFLISYD' A
#
# COMPACT_ATOMS: atom_id res chain seq x y z
N MET A 1 31.47 -37.07 4.98
CA MET A 1 30.12 -36.46 5.12
C MET A 1 30.18 -35.11 4.43
N ALA A 2 29.45 -34.93 3.33
CA ALA A 2 29.39 -33.65 2.64
C ALA A 2 28.26 -32.82 3.27
N MET A 3 28.61 -31.67 3.83
CA MET A 3 27.66 -30.71 4.40
C MET A 3 27.09 -29.91 3.23
N SER A 4 25.86 -30.20 2.81
CA SER A 4 25.19 -29.42 1.78
C SER A 4 24.78 -28.07 2.38
N LEU A 5 25.45 -27.00 1.95
CA LEU A 5 24.98 -25.64 2.14
C LEU A 5 23.68 -25.49 1.34
N LEU A 6 22.54 -25.67 2.01
CA LEU A 6 21.27 -25.23 1.47
C LEU A 6 21.35 -23.71 1.36
N PRO A 7 21.18 -23.10 0.17
CA PRO A 7 21.04 -21.66 0.09
C PRO A 7 19.79 -21.31 0.89
N THR A 8 19.98 -20.59 1.99
CA THR A 8 18.89 -19.99 2.75
C THR A 8 18.20 -19.05 1.78
N VAL A 9 17.07 -19.48 1.22
CA VAL A 9 16.16 -18.56 0.54
C VAL A 9 15.75 -17.58 1.64
N GLU A 10 16.29 -16.36 1.60
CA GLU A 10 15.78 -15.27 2.42
C GLU A 10 14.29 -15.20 2.11
N ASN A 11 13.45 -15.64 3.05
CA ASN A 11 12.02 -15.49 2.96
C ASN A 11 11.76 -13.99 2.93
N ASN A 12 11.67 -13.41 1.73
CA ASN A 12 11.22 -12.04 1.49
C ASN A 12 9.74 -11.94 1.89
N GLN A 13 9.44 -12.02 3.18
CA GLN A 13 8.13 -11.73 3.71
C GLN A 13 7.84 -10.26 3.41
N ILE A 14 6.84 -10.04 2.58
CA ILE A 14 6.36 -8.71 2.24
C ILE A 14 5.42 -8.30 3.36
N SER A 15 5.82 -7.29 4.14
CA SER A 15 4.93 -6.62 5.11
C SER A 15 3.97 -5.71 4.33
N ILE A 16 2.67 -5.99 4.46
CA ILE A 16 1.60 -5.21 3.83
C ILE A 16 0.73 -4.65 4.95
N GLN A 17 0.63 -3.32 5.01
CA GLN A 17 -0.24 -2.61 5.96
C GLN A 17 -1.41 -1.98 5.21
N LYS A 18 -2.59 -1.95 5.84
CA LYS A 18 -3.78 -1.32 5.26
C LYS A 18 -4.16 -0.07 6.03
N PHE A 19 -4.56 0.97 5.32
CA PHE A 19 -5.04 2.19 5.94
C PHE A 19 -5.98 2.97 5.04
N ILE A 20 -6.83 3.80 5.66
CA ILE A 20 -7.70 4.73 4.96
C ILE A 20 -7.09 6.13 5.09
N ASP A 21 -7.03 6.84 3.97
CA ASP A 21 -6.72 8.27 3.95
C ASP A 21 -7.83 9.09 3.26
N TRP A 22 -7.73 10.41 3.44
CA TRP A 22 -8.51 11.37 2.68
C TRP A 22 -7.61 12.27 1.84
N ASP A 23 -7.85 12.27 0.53
CA ASP A 23 -7.28 13.24 -0.39
C ASP A 23 -8.18 14.49 -0.43
N LYS A 24 -7.72 15.57 0.22
CA LYS A 24 -8.45 16.84 0.29
C LYS A 24 -8.57 17.57 -1.05
N PHE A 25 -7.68 17.29 -2.02
CA PHE A 25 -7.68 17.97 -3.30
C PHE A 25 -8.67 17.32 -4.27
N GLU A 26 -8.67 15.99 -4.32
CA GLU A 26 -9.64 15.22 -5.13
C GLU A 26 -10.96 14.97 -4.40
N ASN A 27 -10.99 15.30 -3.09
CA ASN A 27 -12.06 15.00 -2.14
C ASN A 27 -12.46 13.51 -2.18
N VAL A 28 -11.48 12.60 -2.13
CA VAL A 28 -11.66 11.13 -2.24
C VAL A 28 -11.15 10.46 -0.97
N PHE A 29 -11.87 9.45 -0.47
CA PHE A 29 -11.33 8.51 0.50
C PHE A 29 -10.68 7.34 -0.23
N TYR A 30 -9.45 7.00 0.14
CA TYR A 30 -8.77 5.84 -0.41
C TYR A 30 -8.59 4.75 0.62
N ASN A 31 -8.82 3.52 0.20
CA ASN A 31 -8.28 2.33 0.82
C ASN A 31 -6.89 2.06 0.24
N ASN A 32 -5.88 2.09 1.10
CA ASN A 32 -4.49 2.01 0.72
C ASN A 32 -3.83 0.72 1.21
N LEU A 33 -2.99 0.13 0.36
CA LEU A 33 -2.06 -0.94 0.72
C LEU A 33 -0.63 -0.39 0.70
N TYR A 34 0.03 -0.37 1.86
CA TYR A 34 1.42 0.00 1.99
C TYR A 34 2.31 -1.22 1.94
N LEU A 35 3.16 -1.30 0.92
CA LEU A 35 4.21 -2.32 0.80
C LEU A 35 5.49 -1.76 1.42
N GLU A 36 5.74 -2.14 2.67
CA GLU A 36 6.77 -1.53 3.52
C GLU A 36 8.17 -1.69 2.92
N ASN A 37 8.49 -2.90 2.45
CA ASN A 37 9.79 -3.26 1.86
C ASN A 37 10.16 -2.37 0.66
N TYR A 38 9.15 -1.85 -0.06
CA TYR A 38 9.34 -1.05 -1.27
C TYR A 38 9.05 0.44 -1.04
N LYS A 39 8.49 0.80 0.12
CA LYS A 39 7.95 2.13 0.39
C LYS A 39 6.96 2.60 -0.68
N ILE A 40 6.11 1.69 -1.14
CA ILE A 40 5.09 1.94 -2.18
C ILE A 40 3.71 1.86 -1.56
N VAL A 41 2.79 2.74 -2.00
CA VAL A 41 1.36 2.64 -1.68
C VAL A 41 0.55 2.38 -2.95
N VAL A 42 -0.33 1.39 -2.88
CA VAL A 42 -1.41 1.17 -3.85
C VAL A 42 -2.68 1.81 -3.28
N LYS A 43 -3.22 2.83 -3.96
CA LYS A 43 -4.45 3.52 -3.57
C LYS A 43 -5.64 3.02 -4.39
N MET A 44 -6.71 2.67 -3.71
CA MET A 44 -7.99 2.26 -4.30
C MET A 44 -9.10 3.16 -3.75
N PRO A 45 -9.97 3.75 -4.58
CA PRO A 45 -11.10 4.53 -4.06
C PRO A 45 -11.95 3.67 -3.11
N LEU A 46 -12.24 4.18 -1.92
CA LEU A 46 -13.04 3.47 -0.92
C LEU A 46 -14.50 3.32 -1.36
N VAL A 47 -15.03 4.30 -2.11
CA VAL A 47 -16.39 4.31 -2.61
C VAL A 47 -16.37 4.43 -4.14
N PRO A 48 -17.13 3.59 -4.88
CA PRO A 48 -17.22 3.68 -6.33
C PRO A 48 -17.77 5.05 -6.76
N ARG A 49 -17.07 5.72 -7.68
CA ARG A 49 -17.58 6.92 -8.34
C ARG A 49 -18.32 6.58 -9.63
N LYS A 50 -19.35 7.38 -9.96
CA LYS A 50 -20.15 7.25 -11.19
C LYS A 50 -19.33 7.49 -12.47
N GLU A 51 -18.22 8.22 -12.36
CA GLU A 51 -17.30 8.44 -13.47
C GLU A 51 -16.10 7.48 -13.39
N PRO A 52 -15.56 7.03 -14.54
CA PRO A 52 -14.54 5.97 -14.63
C PRO A 52 -13.16 6.33 -14.07
N LYS A 53 -13.01 7.44 -13.31
CA LYS A 53 -11.76 7.81 -12.63
C LYS A 53 -11.38 6.87 -11.47
N ASN A 54 -11.97 5.67 -11.40
CA ASN A 54 -11.67 4.62 -10.42
C ASN A 54 -10.35 3.89 -10.78
N GLU A 55 -9.31 4.64 -11.12
CA GLU A 55 -8.01 4.08 -11.43
C GLU A 55 -7.28 3.77 -10.12
N ILE A 56 -6.81 2.52 -9.99
CA ILE A 56 -5.86 2.13 -8.96
C ILE A 56 -4.59 2.96 -9.17
N LYS A 57 -4.15 3.69 -8.14
CA LYS A 57 -2.93 4.52 -8.23
C LYS A 57 -1.80 3.85 -7.48
N ILE A 58 -0.62 3.73 -8.10
CA ILE A 58 0.60 3.27 -7.43
C ILE A 58 1.50 4.49 -7.22
N LYS A 59 1.87 4.78 -5.97
CA LYS A 59 2.67 5.95 -5.60
C LYS A 59 3.81 5.56 -4.65
N LYS A 60 4.91 6.32 -4.67
CA LYS A 60 5.89 6.28 -3.59
C LYS A 60 5.24 6.83 -2.31
N PHE A 61 5.48 6.17 -1.19
CA PHE A 61 4.98 6.64 0.10
C PHE A 61 5.67 7.94 0.51
N ASN A 62 4.88 8.91 0.95
CA ASN A 62 5.36 10.18 1.49
C ASN A 62 4.36 10.65 2.54
N LEU A 63 4.68 10.55 3.82
CA LEU A 63 3.78 10.86 4.93
C LEU A 63 3.09 12.24 4.82
N GLU A 64 3.75 13.25 4.27
CA GLU A 64 3.21 14.62 4.14
C GLU A 64 2.01 14.72 3.20
N MET A 65 1.86 13.77 2.27
CA MET A 65 0.83 13.81 1.24
C MET A 65 -0.49 13.13 1.65
N TYR A 66 -0.53 12.45 2.79
CA TYR A 66 -1.64 11.57 3.15
C TYR A 66 -2.31 12.14 4.40
N THR A 67 -3.58 12.53 4.28
CA THR A 67 -4.41 12.80 5.46
C THR A 67 -4.83 11.45 6.03
N PHE A 68 -3.94 10.82 6.79
CA PHE A 68 -4.17 9.53 7.41
C PHE A 68 -5.40 9.60 8.34
N LEU A 69 -6.29 8.62 8.22
CA LEU A 69 -7.49 8.51 9.08
C LEU A 69 -7.38 7.34 10.04
N ILE A 70 -7.21 6.13 9.52
CA ILE A 70 -7.21 4.91 10.33
C ILE A 70 -6.45 3.77 9.64
N SER A 71 -5.71 2.98 10.42
CA SER A 71 -5.12 1.69 10.00
C SER A 71 -6.00 0.54 10.47
N TYR A 72 -6.00 -0.58 9.74
CA TYR A 72 -6.79 -1.75 10.08
C TYR A 72 -6.13 -3.05 9.57
N ASP A 73 -6.54 -4.18 10.15
CA ASP A 73 -6.05 -5.52 9.83
C ASP A 73 -6.87 -6.20 8.70
#